data_AF-A0A090I9S8-F1
#
_entry.id   AF-A0A090I9S8-F1
#
_cell.length_a   1.000
_cell.length_b   1.000
_cell.length_c   1.000
_cell.angle_alpha   90.00
_cell.angle_beta   90.00
_cell.angle_gamma   90.00
#
_symmetry.space_group_name_H-M   'P 1'
#
loop_
_entity.id
_entity.type
_entity.pdbx_description
1 polymer ?
#
loop_
_entity_poly.entity_id
_entity_poly.type
_entity_poly.pdbx_seq_one_letter_code
_entity_poly.pdbx_strand_id
1 'polypeptide(L)' 'MQGTIIKQIDDITVLVSYKKNDKQMERVMRLSNINCLRNQDLKGAKVSFSLDNVDAYGRLLF' A
#
# COMPACT_ATOMS: atom_id res chain seq x y z
N MET A 1 5.26 7.01 -5.87
CA MET A 1 3.94 7.65 -5.66
C MET A 1 3.68 7.77 -4.17
N GLN A 2 2.82 8.70 -3.73
CA GLN A 2 2.44 8.87 -2.32
C GLN A 2 0.96 8.57 -2.13
N GLY A 3 0.62 7.94 -1.00
CA GLY A 3 -0.76 7.70 -0.59
C GLY A 3 -0.89 7.60 0.91
N THR A 4 -2.11 7.37 1.37
CA THR A 4 -2.45 7.24 2.78
C THR A 4 -3.04 5.87 3.02
N ILE A 5 -2.57 5.17 4.03
CA ILE A 5 -3.17 3.91 4.46
C ILE A 5 -4.51 4.22 5.11
N ILE A 6 -5.60 3.73 4.54
CA ILE A 6 -6.96 3.94 5.07
C ILE A 6 -7.44 2.75 5.91
N LYS A 7 -6.85 1.57 5.69
CA LYS A 7 -7.18 0.36 6.43
C LYS A 7 -6.00 -0.62 6.41
N GLN A 8 -5.72 -1.23 7.55
CA GLN A 8 -4.86 -2.41 7.62
C GLN A 8 -5.73 -3.67 7.51
N ILE A 9 -5.38 -4.57 6.60
CA ILE A 9 -6.13 -5.82 6.35
C ILE A 9 -5.50 -6.96 7.16
N ASP A 10 -4.17 -7.05 7.14
CA ASP A 10 -3.38 -7.99 7.93
C ASP A 10 -2.02 -7.36 8.31
N ASP A 11 -1.11 -8.14 8.92
CA ASP A 11 0.21 -7.69 9.36
C ASP A 11 1.04 -6.99 8.27
N ILE A 12 0.81 -7.33 7.01
CA ILE A 12 1.65 -6.93 5.87
C ILE A 12 0.84 -6.34 4.71
N THR A 13 -0.49 -6.42 4.75
CA THR A 13 -1.40 -6.01 3.70
C THR A 13 -2.20 -4.82 4.18
N VAL A 14 -2.12 -3.74 3.40
CA VAL A 14 -2.75 -2.46 3.70
C VAL A 14 -3.53 -1.97 2.48
N LEU A 15 -4.64 -1.29 2.74
CA LEU A 15 -5.40 -0.55 1.74
C LEU A 15 -4.90 0.88 1.71
N VAL A 16 -4.35 1.29 0.58
CA VAL A 16 -3.79 2.62 0.37
C VAL A 16 -4.70 3.42 -0.55
N SER A 17 -5.07 4.63 -0.14
CA SER A 17 -5.75 5.62 -0.97
C SER A 17 -4.72 6.60 -1.54
N TYR A 18 -4.74 6.82 -2.85
CA TYR A 18 -3.84 7.75 -3.54
C TYR A 18 -4.54 8.44 -4.70
N LYS A 19 -4.02 9.60 -5.11
CA LYS A 19 -4.56 10.37 -6.24
C LYS A 19 -3.74 10.07 -7.50
N LYS A 20 -4.40 9.67 -8.59
CA LYS A 20 -3.78 9.46 -9.91
C LYS A 20 -4.68 10.09 -10.98
N ASN A 21 -4.13 11.00 -11.79
CA ASN A 21 -4.86 11.70 -12.86
C ASN A 21 -6.18 12.33 -12.37
N ASP A 22 -6.09 13.10 -11.28
CA ASP A 22 -7.22 13.72 -10.58
C ASP A 22 -8.30 12.80 -10.01
N LYS A 23 -8.16 11.49 -10.16
CA LYS A 23 -9.05 10.50 -9.56
C LYS A 23 -8.44 9.94 -8.28
N GLN A 24 -9.27 9.81 -7.25
CA GLN A 24 -8.92 9.05 -6.05
C GLN A 24 -9.00 7.57 -6.37
N MET A 25 -7.92 6.84 -6.10
CA MET A 25 -7.82 5.41 -6.29
C MET A 25 -7.51 4.75 -4.96
N GLU A 26 -8.04 3.56 -4.76
CA GLU A 26 -7.76 2.74 -3.60
C GLU A 26 -7.15 1.44 -4.10
N ARG A 27 -6.07 0.99 -3.46
CA ARG A 27 -5.40 -0.25 -3.84
C ARG A 27 -4.86 -0.98 -2.63
N VAL A 28 -5.08 -2.29 -2.65
CA VAL A 28 -4.48 -3.20 -1.69
C VAL A 28 -3.01 -3.39 -2.05
N MET A 29 -2.13 -3.13 -1.09
CA MET A 29 -0.68 -3.23 -1.24
C MET A 29 -0.09 -4.08 -0.12
N ARG A 30 0.97 -4.81 -0.47
CA ARG A 30 1.74 -5.59 0.49
C ARG A 30 3.02 -4.82 0.83
N LEU A 31 3.30 -4.69 2.12
CA LEU A 31 4.50 -4.05 2.65
C LEU A 31 5.68 -4.99 2.43
N SER A 32 6.71 -4.48 1.76
CA SER A 32 7.94 -5.23 1.45
C SER A 32 8.97 -5.20 2.58
N ASN A 33 8.81 -4.34 3.59
CA ASN A 33 9.75 -4.22 4.71
C ASN A 33 9.05 -4.34 6.08
N ILE A 34 8.76 -5.59 6.46
CA ILE A 34 7.81 -5.95 7.52
C ILE A 34 8.46 -5.95 8.92
N ASN A 35 9.79 -6.02 8.99
CA ASN A 35 10.50 -6.19 10.26
C ASN A 35 10.30 -5.03 11.26
N CYS A 36 9.77 -3.88 10.83
CA CYS A 36 9.58 -2.71 11.69
C CYS A 36 8.12 -2.42 12.08
N LEU A 37 7.12 -3.10 11.48
CA LEU A 37 5.72 -2.64 11.51
C LEU A 37 4.73 -3.58 12.22
N ARG A 38 5.20 -4.74 12.70
CA ARG A 38 4.37 -5.82 13.23
C ARG A 38 3.52 -5.45 14.47
N ASN A 39 3.71 -4.27 15.04
CA ASN A 39 2.99 -3.78 16.24
C ASN A 39 2.53 -2.31 16.12
N GLN A 40 2.50 -1.73 14.92
CA GLN A 40 2.04 -0.35 14.74
C GLN A 40 0.73 -0.31 13.95
N ASP A 41 -0.24 0.47 14.44
CA ASP A 41 -1.41 0.83 13.64
C ASP A 41 -0.95 1.78 12.53
N LEU A 42 -1.01 1.28 11.30
CA LEU A 42 -0.61 2.01 10.12
C LEU A 42 -1.73 2.87 9.54
N LYS A 43 -2.93 2.85 10.13
CA LYS A 43 -4.07 3.64 9.66
C LYS A 43 -3.78 5.13 9.76
N GLY A 44 -3.93 5.84 8.64
CA GLY A 44 -3.62 7.27 8.52
C GLY A 44 -2.16 7.57 8.19
N ALA A 45 -1.28 6.56 8.16
CA ALA A 45 0.11 6.76 7.78
C ALA A 45 0.22 7.17 6.31
N LYS A 46 1.02 8.21 6.05
CA LYS A 46 1.43 8.57 4.69
C LYS A 46 2.56 7.66 4.27
N VAL A 47 2.37 6.94 3.17
CA VAL A 47 3.34 6.00 2.63
C VAL A 47 3.72 6.38 1.22
N SER A 48 5.02 6.25 0.94
CA SER A 48 5.54 6.28 -0.43
C SER A 48 5.60 4.85 -0.94
N PHE A 49 5.01 4.60 -2.10
CA PHE A 49 5.01 3.31 -2.75
C PHE A 49 5.27 3.46 -4.24
N SER A 50 5.82 2.42 -4.85
CA SER A 50 6.05 2.32 -6.29
C SER A 50 5.09 1.27 -6.86
N LEU A 51 4.44 1.58 -7.98
CA LEU A 51 3.56 0.63 -8.67
C LEU A 51 4.34 -0.31 -9.60
N ASP A 52 5.67 -0.33 -9.47
CA ASP A 52 6.61 -0.80 -10.49
C ASP A 52 6.77 -2.32 -10.59
N ASN A 53 5.95 -3.11 -9.91
CA ASN A 53 6.16 -4.55 -9.94
C ASN A 53 4.82 -5.25 -9.90
N VAL A 54 3.98 -5.11 -10.93
CA VAL A 54 2.71 -5.83 -11.04
C VAL A 54 2.85 -6.82 -12.19
N ASP A 55 2.76 -8.13 -11.92
CA ASP A 55 2.72 -9.14 -12.98
C ASP A 55 1.48 -8.95 -13.88
N ALA A 56 1.45 -9.65 -15.01
CA ALA A 56 0.34 -9.64 -15.95
C ALA A 56 -1.02 -10.05 -15.34
N TYR A 57 -1.03 -10.57 -14.11
CA TYR A 57 -2.22 -10.99 -13.37
C TYR A 57 -2.62 -9.99 -12.27
N GLY A 58 -1.97 -8.82 -12.20
CA GLY A 58 -2.29 -7.79 -11.21
C GLY A 58 -1.62 -7.99 -9.85
N ARG A 59 -0.73 -8.98 -9.69
CA ARG A 59 -0.05 -9.29 -8.42
C ARG A 59 1.26 -8.55 -8.31
N LEU A 60 1.57 -8.06 -7.11
CA LEU A 60 2.84 -7.39 -6.88
C LEU A 60 3.99 -8.42 -6.94
N LEU A 61 4.80 -8.39 -8.00
CA LEU A 61 6.09 -9.04 -8.07
C LEU A 61 7.03 -8.37 -7.05
N PHE A 62 7.95 -9.13 -6.50
CA PHE A 62 8.92 -8.69 -5.49
C PHE A 62 10.29 -8.54 -6.14
#